data_AF-A0A087TM92-F1
#
_entry.id   AF-A0A087TM92-F1
#
_cell.length_a   1.000
_cell.length_b   1.000
_cell.length_c   1.000
_cell.angle_alpha   90.00
_cell.angle_beta   90.00
_cell.angle_gamma   90.00
#
_symmetry.space_group_name_H-M   'P 1'
#
loop_
_entity.id
_entity.type
_entity.pdbx_description
1 polymer ?
#
loop_
_entity_poly.entity_id
_entity_poly.type
_entity_poly.pdbx_seq_one_letter_code
_entity_poly.pdbx_strand_id
1 'polypeptide(L)' 'MLDFVCEKSEKIGGKDKVVEIDESKFKKRKYNRGHRVEGQWVFAGVERGTGRLFLVAVHDRSKETLMGCIEEWIESG' A
#
# COMPACT_ATOMS: atom_id res chain seq x y z
N MET A 1 -11.38 7.88 3.04
CA MET A 1 -10.53 8.14 1.83
C MET A 1 -9.61 6.96 1.63
N LEU A 2 -8.79 6.62 2.62
CA LEU A 2 -8.07 5.34 2.66
C LEU A 2 -9.02 4.13 2.55
N ASP A 3 -10.12 4.15 3.32
CA ASP A 3 -11.10 3.05 3.34
C ASP A 3 -11.72 2.78 1.95
N PHE A 4 -12.06 3.85 1.21
CA PHE A 4 -12.61 3.76 -0.15
C PHE A 4 -11.61 3.24 -1.18
N VAL A 5 -10.31 3.49 -0.98
CA VAL A 5 -9.26 3.04 -1.89
C VAL A 5 -8.90 1.58 -1.61
N CYS A 6 -8.86 1.17 -0.34
CA CYS A 6 -8.68 -0.23 0.06
C CYS A 6 -9.80 -1.13 -0.50
N GLU A 7 -11.04 -0.64 -0.58
CA GLU A 7 -12.19 -1.40 -1.13
C GLU A 7 -12.03 -1.74 -2.63
N LYS A 8 -11.20 -0.98 -3.36
CA LYS A 8 -10.93 -1.22 -4.79
C LYS A 8 -9.60 -1.94 -5.05
N SER A 9 -8.89 -2.34 -3.99
CA SER A 9 -7.64 -3.08 -4.11
C SER A 9 -7.89 -4.47 -4.70
N GLU A 10 -7.03 -4.88 -5.62
CA GLU A 10 -7.05 -6.21 -6.22
C GLU A 10 -5.66 -6.86 -6.11
N LYS A 11 -5.60 -8.20 -6.12
CA LYS A 11 -4.35 -8.93 -6.25
C LYS A 11 -3.81 -8.77 -7.68
N ILE A 12 -2.56 -8.32 -7.81
CA ILE A 12 -1.92 -7.98 -9.09
C ILE A 12 -0.64 -8.79 -9.33
N GLY A 13 -0.08 -8.74 -10.53
CA GLY A 13 1.12 -9.51 -10.87
C GLY A 13 0.81 -10.77 -11.66
N GLY A 14 1.59 -11.83 -11.43
CA GLY A 14 1.56 -13.04 -12.23
C GLY A 14 2.58 -13.03 -13.38
N LYS A 15 2.53 -14.07 -14.21
CA LYS A 15 3.54 -14.34 -15.24
C LYS A 15 3.67 -13.17 -16.21
N ASP A 16 4.92 -12.78 -16.50
CA ASP A 16 5.28 -11.68 -17.40
C ASP A 16 4.74 -10.31 -16.96
N LYS A 17 4.32 -10.16 -15.70
CA LYS A 17 3.89 -8.89 -15.11
C LYS A 17 4.97 -8.29 -14.23
N VAL A 18 5.01 -6.96 -14.23
CA VAL A 18 5.90 -6.18 -13.36
C VAL A 18 5.03 -5.34 -12.44
N VAL A 19 5.18 -5.56 -11.14
CA VAL A 19 4.51 -4.80 -10.09
C VAL A 19 5.52 -3.86 -9.44
N GLU A 20 5.21 -2.57 -9.41
CA GLU A 20 5.93 -1.59 -8.60
C GLU A 20 5.29 -1.51 -7.23
N ILE A 21 6.11 -1.39 -6.19
CA ILE A 21 5.68 -1.38 -4.80
C ILE A 21 6.15 -0.08 -4.15
N ASP A 22 5.32 0.54 -3.32
CA ASP A 22 5.68 1.72 -2.54
C ASP A 22 5.11 1.69 -1.11
N GLU A 23 5.77 2.42 -0.20
CA GLU A 23 5.38 2.58 1.20
C GLU A 23 5.20 4.07 1.54
N SER A 24 4.00 4.44 1.96
CA SER A 24 3.67 5.82 2.27
C SER A 24 3.04 5.94 3.66
N LYS A 25 3.54 6.88 4.48
CA LYS A 25 2.94 7.21 5.78
C LYS A 25 1.94 8.34 5.64
N PHE A 26 0.65 8.01 5.66
CA PHE A 26 -0.44 8.97 5.64
C PHE A 26 -0.64 9.58 7.02
N LYS A 27 -0.50 10.90 7.09
CA LYS A 27 -0.92 11.68 8.26
C LYS A 27 -1.62 12.94 7.78
N LYS A 28 -2.63 13.38 8.51
CA LYS A 28 -3.16 14.74 8.32
C LYS A 28 -2.26 15.72 9.08
N ARG A 29 -1.61 16.65 8.35
CA ARG A 29 -1.43 18.04 8.82
C ARG A 29 -1.43 19.01 7.64
N LYS A 30 -2.49 19.79 7.56
CA LYS A 30 -2.55 21.01 6.76
C LYS A 30 -2.82 22.14 7.77
N TYR A 31 -2.00 23.21 7.75
CA TYR A 31 -1.97 24.35 8.71
C TYR A 31 -1.12 24.23 10.01
N ASN A 32 -0.21 23.24 10.13
CA ASN A 32 0.94 23.24 11.07
C ASN A 32 0.75 23.58 12.57
N ARG A 33 -0.38 23.26 13.21
CA ARG A 33 -0.55 23.42 14.67
C ARG A 33 -0.64 22.08 15.42
N GLY A 34 -0.13 22.04 16.67
CA GLY A 34 -0.38 20.99 17.68
C GLY A 34 0.70 19.91 17.90
N HIS A 35 0.50 19.06 18.93
CA HIS A 35 1.36 17.93 19.35
C HIS A 35 1.25 16.72 18.41
N ARG A 36 2.39 16.10 18.11
CA ARG A 36 2.60 15.13 17.01
C ARG A 36 2.28 13.71 17.46
N VAL A 37 1.29 13.04 16.85
CA VAL A 37 1.00 11.61 17.10
C VAL A 37 0.47 10.92 15.82
N GLU A 38 0.50 9.58 15.84
CA GLU A 38 0.81 8.64 14.76
C GLU A 38 -0.03 8.70 13.49
N GLY A 39 0.66 8.61 12.34
CA GLY A 39 0.06 8.43 11.02
C GLY A 39 -0.03 6.95 10.65
N GLN A 40 -0.94 6.64 9.73
CA GLN A 40 -1.18 5.31 9.17
C GLN A 40 -0.12 4.99 8.12
N TRP A 41 0.54 3.83 8.22
CA TRP A 41 1.34 3.33 7.11
C TRP A 41 0.41 2.69 6.08
N VAL A 42 0.77 2.88 4.81
CA VAL A 42 0.07 2.33 3.67
C VAL A 42 1.10 1.71 2.77
N PHE A 43 0.89 0.44 2.49
CA PHE A 43 1.63 -0.34 1.52
C PHE A 43 0.81 -0.40 0.23
N ALA A 44 1.44 -0.11 -0.89
CA ALA A 44 0.75 0.01 -2.17
C ALA A 44 1.54 -0.71 -3.27
N GLY A 45 0.83 -1.15 -4.30
CA GLY A 45 1.45 -1.66 -5.51
C GLY A 45 0.64 -1.32 -6.74
N VAL A 46 1.33 -1.13 -7.87
CA VAL A 46 0.72 -0.86 -9.18
C VAL A 46 1.33 -1.77 -10.24
N GLU A 47 0.48 -2.39 -11.05
CA GLU A 47 0.91 -3.20 -12.18
C GLU A 47 1.18 -2.30 -13.39
N ARG A 48 2.38 -2.41 -13.96
CA ARG A 48 2.79 -1.57 -15.08
C ARG A 48 1.89 -1.79 -16.31
N GLY A 49 1.36 -0.70 -16.84
CA GLY A 49 0.64 -0.70 -18.12
C GLY A 49 -0.82 -1.17 -18.08
N THR A 50 -1.37 -1.51 -16.91
CA THR A 50 -2.76 -1.99 -16.80
C THR A 50 -3.64 -1.13 -15.90
N GLY A 51 -3.05 -0.25 -15.08
CA GLY A 51 -3.78 0.62 -14.15
C GLY A 51 -4.34 -0.11 -12.92
N ARG A 52 -4.06 -1.42 -12.81
CA ARG A 52 -4.42 -2.26 -11.66
C ARG A 52 -3.52 -1.93 -10.47
N LEU A 53 -4.08 -1.91 -9.27
CA LEU A 53 -3.36 -1.51 -8.06
C LEU A 53 -3.98 -2.09 -6.79
N PHE A 54 -3.18 -2.12 -5.73
CA PHE A 54 -3.67 -2.29 -4.37
C PHE A 54 -3.13 -1.16 -3.48
N LEU A 55 -3.91 -0.79 -2.47
CA LEU A 55 -3.47 -0.04 -1.29
C LEU A 55 -3.98 -0.72 -0.04
N VAL A 56 -3.10 -0.91 0.92
CA VAL A 56 -3.37 -1.65 2.16
C VAL A 56 -2.83 -0.85 3.33
N ALA A 57 -3.68 -0.58 4.30
CA ALA A 57 -3.26 0.03 5.55
C ALA A 57 -2.52 -1.00 6.41
N VAL A 58 -1.30 -0.68 6.83
CA VAL A 58 -0.46 -1.54 7.68
C VAL A 58 -0.09 -0.83 8.96
N HIS A 59 0.05 -1.60 10.06
CA HIS A 59 0.35 -1.03 11.36
C HIS A 59 1.77 -0.44 11.41
N ASP A 60 2.74 -1.14 10.81
CA ASP A 60 4.12 -0.73 10.70
C ASP A 60 4.75 -1.23 9.39
N ARG A 61 6.01 -0.85 9.17
CA ARG A 61 6.81 -1.21 7.99
C ARG A 61 7.87 -2.27 8.32
N SER A 62 7.59 -3.13 9.29
CA SER A 62 8.46 -4.26 9.59
C SER A 62 8.59 -5.15 8.34
N LYS A 63 9.74 -5.80 8.19
CA LYS A 63 9.98 -6.72 7.08
C LYS A 63 8.90 -7.79 7.05
N GLU A 64 8.52 -8.30 8.21
CA GLU A 64 7.51 -9.33 8.40
C GLU A 64 6.15 -8.88 7.85
N THR A 65 5.74 -7.65 8.18
CA THR A 65 4.49 -7.07 7.69
C THR A 65 4.50 -6.87 6.18
N LEU A 66 5.59 -6.31 5.65
CA LEU A 66 5.72 -6.04 4.21
C LEU A 66 5.80 -7.33 3.39
N MET A 67 6.54 -8.34 3.86
CA MET A 67 6.60 -9.65 3.20
C MET A 67 5.23 -10.33 3.19
N GLY A 68 4.48 -10.29 4.30
CA GLY A 68 3.11 -10.79 4.33
C GLY A 68 2.19 -10.06 3.34
N CYS A 69 2.34 -8.74 3.21
CA CYS A 69 1.60 -7.99 2.20
C CYS A 69 1.99 -8.36 0.76
N ILE A 70 3.27 -8.60 0.48
CA ILE A 70 3.73 -9.04 -0.85
C ILE A 70 3.09 -10.39 -1.21
N GLU A 71 3.14 -11.37 -0.31
CA GLU A 71 2.59 -12.71 -0.54
C GLU A 71 1.06 -12.67 -0.75
N GLU A 72 0.36 -11.83 0.01
CA GLU A 72 -1.09 -11.68 -0.08
C GLU A 72 -1.52 -10.95 -1.37
N TRP A 73 -0.85 -9.85 -1.73
CA TRP A 73 -1.33 -8.91 -2.76
C TRP A 73 -0.62 -9.00 -4.11
N ILE A 74 0.48 -9.75 -4.19
CA ILE A 74 1.23 -9.96 -5.44
C ILE A 74 1.16 -11.44 -5.81
N GLU A 75 0.64 -11.72 -7.00
CA GLU A 75 0.63 -13.04 -7.59
C GLU A 75 2.02 -13.40 -8.14
N SER A 76 2.51 -14.58 -7.79
CA SER A 76 3.78 -15.11 -8.28
C SER A 76 3.74 -15.32 -9.79
N GLY A 77 4.83 -14.95 -10.46
CA GLY A 77 5.01 -15.13 -11.91
C GLY A 77 5.33 -16.55 -12.35
#